data_AF-A0A954PMJ9-F1
#
_entry.id   AF-A0A954PMJ9-F1
#
_cell.length_a   1.000
_cell.length_b   1.000
_cell.length_c   1.000
_cell.angle_alpha   90.00
_cell.angle_beta   90.00
_cell.angle_gamma   90.00
#
_symmetry.space_group_name_H-M   'P 1'
#
loop_
_entity.id
_entity.type
_entity.pdbx_description
1 polymer ?
#
loop_
_entity_poly.entity_id
_entity_poly.type
_entity_poly.pdbx_seq_one_letter_code
_entity_poly.pdbx_strand_id
1 'polypeptide(L)'
;AEGIFFLDFITGDLQCLVYYPRAGGFGARYFANVLPQLGGGGKNSKYLMVTGQAVVNASSGGARPGASLVYVTDTTTGMFAAYAVPWDQSAESGGRAQSGPLIPVAGGPVRNFQLNDPGQNQPAGVADPNRR
;
A
#
# COMPACT_ATOMS: atom_id res chain seq x y z
N ALA A 1 -12.30 -13.44 -2.11
CA ALA A 1 -10.93 -13.58 -1.57
C ALA A 1 -10.79 -12.99 -0.18
N GLU A 2 -9.88 -13.57 0.60
CA GLU A 2 -9.33 -12.99 1.82
C GLU A 2 -7.81 -12.94 1.71
N GLY A 3 -7.20 -11.82 2.12
CA GLY A 3 -5.75 -11.65 2.11
C GLY A 3 -5.16 -11.76 3.51
N ILE A 4 -4.14 -12.59 3.68
CA ILE A 4 -3.32 -12.67 4.90
C ILE A 4 -1.97 -12.02 4.67
N PHE A 5 -1.48 -11.26 5.65
CA PHE A 5 -0.23 -10.51 5.56
C PHE A 5 0.81 -11.04 6.54
N PHE A 6 2.06 -11.10 6.08
CA PHE A 6 3.22 -11.50 6.88
C PHE A 6 4.30 -10.43 6.72
N LEU A 7 4.84 -9.98 7.85
CA LEU A 7 6.00 -9.10 7.88
C LEU A 7 7.17 -9.88 8.50
N ASP A 8 8.20 -10.15 7.69
CA ASP A 8 9.50 -10.51 8.21
C ASP A 8 10.20 -9.23 8.67
N PHE A 9 10.22 -8.98 9.97
CA PHE A 9 10.78 -7.77 10.54
C PHE A 9 12.32 -7.71 10.52
N ILE A 10 12.99 -8.82 10.18
CA ILE A 10 14.46 -8.87 10.06
C ILE A 10 14.88 -8.30 8.70
N THR A 11 14.23 -8.73 7.63
CA THR A 11 14.52 -8.32 6.25
C THR A 11 13.67 -7.13 5.79
N GLY A 12 12.54 -6.90 6.46
CA GLY A 12 11.49 -5.98 6.06
C GLY A 12 10.64 -6.48 4.88
N ASP A 13 10.71 -7.77 4.57
CA ASP A 13 9.89 -8.36 3.53
C ASP A 13 8.44 -8.50 4.01
N LEU A 14 7.56 -7.75 3.35
CA LEU A 14 6.12 -7.82 3.52
C LEU A 14 5.55 -8.70 2.42
N GLN A 15 4.73 -9.67 2.80
CA GLN A 15 4.04 -10.56 1.87
C GLN A 15 2.54 -10.56 2.15
N CYS A 16 1.74 -10.67 1.09
CA CYS A 16 0.30 -10.89 1.14
C CYS A 16 -0.02 -12.17 0.35
N LEU A 17 -0.66 -13.15 0.99
CA LEU A 17 -1.23 -14.31 0.30
C LEU A 17 -2.74 -14.16 0.23
N VAL A 18 -3.33 -14.46 -0.93
CA VAL A 18 -4.78 -14.37 -1.12
C VAL A 18 -5.39 -15.76 -1.24
N TYR A 19 -6.27 -16.08 -0.31
CA TYR A 19 -7.05 -17.32 -0.32
C TYR A 19 -8.19 -17.21 -1.34
N TYR A 20 -8.27 -18.20 -2.23
CA TYR A 20 -9.32 -18.35 -3.22
C TYR A 20 -10.34 -19.38 -2.72
N PRO A 21 -11.53 -18.96 -2.26
CA PRO A 21 -12.49 -19.88 -1.64
C PRO A 21 -12.96 -20.99 -2.59
N ARG A 22 -13.09 -20.68 -3.89
CA ARG A 22 -13.51 -21.64 -4.91
C ARG A 22 -12.44 -22.71 -5.21
N ALA A 23 -11.17 -22.34 -5.11
CA ALA A 23 -10.06 -23.25 -5.38
C ALA A 23 -9.60 -23.99 -4.11
N GLY A 24 -10.10 -23.61 -2.93
CA GLY A 24 -9.74 -24.22 -1.66
C GLY A 24 -8.29 -23.95 -1.21
N GLY A 25 -7.61 -22.95 -1.77
CA GLY A 25 -6.18 -22.71 -1.52
C GLY A 25 -5.73 -21.27 -1.83
N PHE A 26 -4.46 -20.97 -1.56
CA PHE A 26 -3.86 -19.68 -1.90
C PHE A 26 -3.60 -19.60 -3.41
N GLY A 27 -4.18 -18.59 -4.05
CA GLY A 27 -4.08 -18.39 -5.50
C GLY A 27 -3.34 -17.12 -5.90
N ALA A 28 -3.04 -16.22 -4.97
CA ALA A 28 -2.21 -15.05 -5.25
C ALA A 28 -1.16 -14.77 -4.18
N ARG A 29 -0.05 -14.15 -4.60
CA ARG A 29 1.03 -13.68 -3.72
C ARG A 29 1.51 -12.29 -4.15
N TYR A 30 1.45 -11.33 -3.23
CA TYR A 30 1.99 -10.00 -3.44
C TYR A 30 3.07 -9.67 -2.41
N PHE A 31 4.04 -8.84 -2.77
CA PHE A 31 5.18 -8.57 -1.89
C PHE A 31 5.74 -7.15 -2.02
N ALA A 32 6.37 -6.65 -0.96
CA ALA A 32 7.14 -5.40 -0.95
C ALA A 32 8.23 -5.49 0.11
N ASN A 33 9.26 -4.64 0.01
CA ASN A 33 10.19 -4.43 1.11
C ASN A 33 9.90 -3.07 1.77
N VAL A 34 9.66 -3.07 3.08
CA VAL A 34 9.21 -1.86 3.79
C VAL A 34 10.36 -0.97 4.25
N LEU A 35 11.59 -1.49 4.37
CA LEU A 35 12.71 -0.76 4.97
C LEU A 35 13.04 0.55 4.28
N PRO A 36 13.03 0.66 2.92
CA PRO A 36 13.30 1.92 2.25
C PRO A 36 12.36 3.05 2.67
N GLN A 37 11.12 2.73 3.04
CA GLN A 37 10.12 3.72 3.45
C GLN A 37 10.13 3.99 4.97
N LEU A 38 10.65 3.05 5.76
CA LEU A 38 10.67 3.15 7.23
C LEU A 38 11.94 3.79 7.80
N GLY A 39 12.85 4.24 6.95
CA GLY A 39 14.12 4.88 7.36
C GLY A 39 15.28 3.91 7.57
N GLY A 40 15.17 2.69 7.02
CA GLY A 40 16.15 1.61 7.21
C GLY A 40 15.90 0.82 8.50
N GLY A 41 15.84 -0.51 8.39
CA GLY A 41 15.71 -1.38 9.54
C GLY A 41 16.96 -1.39 10.42
N GLY A 42 16.82 -1.83 11.67
CA GLY A 42 17.95 -1.93 12.58
C GLY A 42 17.73 -2.91 13.73
N LYS A 43 18.81 -3.14 14.50
CA LYS A 43 18.87 -4.12 15.60
C LYS A 43 17.79 -3.91 16.70
N ASN A 44 17.18 -2.72 16.76
CA ASN A 44 16.16 -2.34 17.73
C ASN A 44 14.89 -1.75 17.07
N SER A 45 14.67 -1.97 15.78
CA SER A 45 13.42 -1.57 15.13
C SER A 45 12.24 -2.36 15.70
N LYS A 46 11.13 -1.68 15.93
CA LYS A 46 9.91 -2.27 16.48
C LYS A 46 8.77 -1.95 15.54
N TYR A 47 8.13 -2.98 14.99
CA TYR A 47 7.12 -2.79 13.96
C TYR A 47 5.71 -2.97 14.50
N LEU A 48 4.78 -2.15 14.02
CA LEU A 48 3.36 -2.37 14.12
C LEU A 48 2.80 -2.53 12.71
N MET A 49 1.97 -3.56 12.51
CA MET A 49 1.27 -3.81 11.25
C MET A 49 -0.24 -3.86 11.50
N VAL A 50 -0.99 -3.15 10.67
CA VAL A 50 -2.45 -3.12 10.71
C VAL A 50 -2.99 -3.30 9.29
N THR A 51 -4.03 -4.09 9.14
CA THR A 51 -4.78 -4.21 7.88
C THR A 51 -6.05 -3.37 7.96
N GLY A 52 -6.43 -2.76 6.85
CA GLY A 52 -7.64 -1.95 6.74
C GLY A 52 -8.43 -2.32 5.49
N GLN A 53 -9.75 -2.18 5.57
CA GLN A 53 -10.62 -2.33 4.40
C GLN A 53 -10.63 -1.01 3.64
N ALA A 54 -10.26 -1.03 2.36
CA ALA A 54 -10.34 0.12 1.47
C ALA A 54 -11.39 -0.14 0.39
N VAL A 55 -12.45 0.68 0.35
CA VAL A 55 -13.41 0.64 -0.75
C VAL A 55 -12.79 1.38 -1.93
N VAL A 56 -12.10 0.66 -2.80
CA VAL A 56 -11.67 1.18 -4.09
C VAL A 56 -12.86 1.18 -5.04
N ASN A 57 -13.41 2.37 -5.29
CA ASN A 57 -14.38 2.55 -6.36
C ASN A 57 -13.68 2.22 -7.68
N ALA A 58 -14.28 1.33 -8.47
CA ALA A 58 -13.76 1.00 -9.78
C ALA A 58 -13.74 2.25 -10.65
N SER A 59 -12.56 2.63 -11.15
CA SER A 59 -12.53 3.51 -12.33
C SER A 59 -13.06 2.70 -13.52
N SER A 60 -13.84 3.35 -14.37
CA SER A 60 -14.46 2.72 -15.54
C SER A 60 -13.41 2.03 -16.42
N GLY A 61 -13.44 0.69 -16.48
CA GLY A 61 -12.68 -0.12 -17.43
C GLY A 61 -11.42 -0.83 -16.92
N GLY A 62 -11.06 -0.72 -15.64
CA GLY A 62 -9.84 -1.33 -15.09
C GLY A 62 -10.06 -2.49 -14.10
N ALA A 63 -9.03 -3.32 -13.91
CA ALA A 63 -8.96 -4.28 -12.81
C ALA A 63 -9.10 -3.53 -11.48
N ARG A 64 -10.08 -3.92 -10.66
CA ARG A 64 -10.30 -3.33 -9.33
C ARG A 64 -9.24 -3.89 -8.40
N PRO A 65 -8.39 -3.08 -7.75
CA PRO A 65 -7.52 -3.58 -6.70
C PRO A 65 -8.34 -4.29 -5.60
N GLY A 66 -7.69 -5.19 -4.87
CA GLY A 66 -8.28 -5.79 -3.68
C GLY A 66 -8.70 -4.71 -2.71
N ALA A 67 -9.84 -4.90 -2.06
CA ALA A 67 -10.44 -3.93 -1.14
C ALA A 67 -9.72 -3.89 0.24
N SER A 68 -8.38 -3.97 0.23
CA SER A 68 -7.53 -4.12 1.41
C SER A 68 -6.26 -3.27 1.28
N LEU A 69 -5.92 -2.60 2.38
CA LEU A 69 -4.66 -1.91 2.62
C LEU A 69 -3.92 -2.57 3.77
N VAL A 70 -2.60 -2.52 3.72
CA VAL A 70 -1.72 -2.85 4.85
C VAL A 70 -0.88 -1.64 5.20
N TYR A 71 -0.86 -1.31 6.47
CA TYR A 71 -0.08 -0.24 7.06
C TYR A 71 0.99 -0.85 7.93
N VAL A 72 2.25 -0.47 7.71
CA VAL A 72 3.38 -0.88 8.52
C VAL A 72 4.05 0.38 9.06
N THR A 73 4.34 0.41 10.35
CA THR A 73 5.12 1.50 10.95
C THR A 73 6.29 0.92 11.74
N ASP A 74 7.45 1.54 11.61
CA ASP A 74 8.53 1.35 12.58
C ASP A 74 8.30 2.36 13.72
N THR A 75 7.87 1.82 14.86
CA THR A 75 7.59 2.60 16.08
C THR A 75 8.84 3.17 16.73
N THR A 76 10.03 2.72 16.34
CA THR A 76 11.32 3.30 16.78
C THR A 76 11.63 4.56 15.98
N THR A 77 11.47 4.56 14.65
CA THR A 77 11.73 5.74 13.80
C THR A 77 10.53 6.68 13.70
N GLY A 78 9.33 6.17 13.96
CA GLY A 78 8.08 6.90 13.77
C GLY A 78 7.71 7.09 12.28
N MET A 79 8.27 6.27 11.39
CA MET A 79 7.94 6.26 9.96
C MET A 79 6.85 5.22 9.68
N PHE A 80 6.03 5.45 8.66
CA PHE A 80 5.07 4.46 8.18
C PHE A 80 5.09 4.32 6.66
N ALA A 81 4.55 3.18 6.21
CA ALA A 81 4.40 2.75 4.85
C ALA A 81 3.01 2.11 4.69
N ALA A 82 2.29 2.45 3.61
CA ALA A 82 0.99 1.90 3.30
C ALA A 82 0.98 1.30 1.90
N TYR A 83 0.37 0.13 1.74
CA TYR A 83 0.31 -0.58 0.48
C TYR A 83 -1.08 -1.14 0.17
N ALA A 84 -1.46 -1.13 -1.10
CA ALA A 84 -2.64 -1.79 -1.63
C ALA A 84 -2.30 -3.13 -2.29
N VAL A 85 -3.28 -4.03 -2.29
CA VAL A 85 -3.18 -5.35 -2.93
C VAL A 85 -3.73 -5.28 -4.36
N PRO A 86 -2.92 -5.50 -5.41
CA PRO A 86 -3.40 -5.48 -6.80
C PRO A 86 -4.10 -6.79 -7.20
N TRP A 87 -5.10 -7.20 -6.43
CA TRP A 87 -5.88 -8.41 -6.69
C TRP A 87 -6.92 -8.20 -7.78
N ASP A 88 -6.95 -9.07 -8.78
CA ASP A 88 -7.96 -9.13 -9.84
C ASP A 88 -9.00 -10.23 -9.56
N GLN A 89 -10.24 -9.81 -9.36
CA GLN A 89 -11.38 -10.71 -9.13
C GLN A 89 -11.68 -11.63 -10.33
N SER A 90 -11.46 -11.16 -11.55
CA SER A 90 -11.73 -11.94 -12.76
C SER A 90 -10.73 -13.10 -12.89
N ALA A 91 -9.46 -12.84 -12.56
CA ALA A 91 -8.41 -13.84 -12.49
C ALA A 91 -8.69 -14.88 -11.38
N GLU A 92 -9.12 -14.47 -10.18
CA GLU A 92 -9.57 -15.42 -9.14
C GLU A 92 -10.74 -16.26 -9.61
N SER A 93 -11.75 -15.63 -10.24
CA SER A 93 -12.96 -16.33 -10.69
C SER A 93 -12.64 -17.41 -11.73
N GLY A 94 -11.60 -17.19 -12.55
CA GLY A 94 -11.06 -18.17 -13.49
C GLY A 94 -9.99 -19.11 -12.91
N GLY A 95 -9.71 -19.07 -11.61
CA GLY A 95 -8.71 -19.91 -10.95
C GLY A 95 -7.26 -19.61 -11.33
N ARG A 96 -6.99 -18.41 -11.87
CA ARG A 96 -5.65 -18.03 -12.34
C ARG A 96 -4.79 -17.54 -11.20
N ALA A 97 -3.54 -18.02 -11.18
CA ALA A 97 -2.54 -17.54 -10.24
C ALA A 97 -2.21 -16.07 -10.50
N GLN A 98 -2.03 -15.28 -9.44
CA GLN A 98 -1.64 -13.87 -9.54
C GLN A 98 -0.42 -13.60 -8.66
N SER A 99 0.54 -12.81 -9.16
CA SER A 99 1.73 -12.46 -8.39
C SER A 99 2.29 -11.11 -8.82
N GLY A 100 2.88 -10.38 -7.88
CA GLY A 100 3.53 -9.11 -8.20
C GLY A 100 3.85 -8.27 -6.97
N PRO A 101 4.34 -7.05 -7.17
CA PRO A 101 4.57 -6.13 -6.07
C PRO A 101 3.24 -5.66 -5.46
N LEU A 102 3.24 -5.37 -4.16
CA LEU A 102 2.20 -4.53 -3.56
C LEU A 102 2.32 -3.10 -4.10
N ILE A 103 1.20 -2.38 -4.22
CA ILE A 103 1.18 -1.01 -4.74
C ILE A 103 1.42 -0.03 -3.59
N PRO A 104 2.47 0.82 -3.61
CA PRO A 104 2.64 1.87 -2.61
C PRO A 104 1.49 2.88 -2.67
N VAL A 105 0.94 3.24 -1.52
CA VAL A 105 -0.19 4.19 -1.40
C VAL A 105 0.25 5.50 -0.75
N ALA A 106 0.96 5.39 0.37
CA ALA A 106 1.46 6.53 1.12
C ALA A 106 2.62 6.08 2.02
N GLY A 107 3.38 7.04 2.52
CA GLY A 107 4.38 6.81 3.55
C GLY A 107 4.99 8.12 4.02
N GLY A 108 5.74 8.05 5.10
CA GLY A 108 6.40 9.21 5.71
C GLY A 108 6.38 9.17 7.24
N PRO A 109 6.75 10.29 7.88
CA PRO A 109 6.64 10.41 9.33
C PRO A 109 5.18 10.33 9.79
N VAL A 110 4.92 9.55 10.83
CA VAL A 110 3.61 9.48 11.50
C VAL A 110 3.32 10.80 12.22
N ARG A 111 4.36 11.42 12.78
CA ARG A 111 4.24 12.73 13.46
C ARG A 111 4.15 13.83 12.40
N ASN A 112 3.17 14.71 12.57
CA ASN A 112 2.96 15.86 11.68
C ASN A 112 2.71 15.45 10.22
N PHE A 113 2.04 14.32 9.97
CA PHE A 113 1.70 13.91 8.61
C PHE A 113 0.83 14.98 7.95
N GLN A 114 1.31 15.54 6.84
CA GLN A 114 0.59 16.53 6.05
C GLN A 114 -0.14 15.81 4.93
N LEU A 115 -1.45 16.06 4.84
CA LEU A 115 -2.20 15.69 3.65
C LEU A 115 -1.72 16.56 2.50
N ASN A 116 -1.67 16.00 1.30
CA ASN A 116 -1.53 16.81 0.09
C ASN A 116 -2.77 17.71 -0.01
N ASP A 117 -2.64 18.99 0.36
CA ASP A 117 -3.69 19.97 0.14
C ASP A 117 -3.76 20.29 -1.36
N PRO A 118 -4.86 19.98 -2.07
CA PRO A 118 -4.97 20.27 -3.49
C PRO A 118 -4.88 21.79 -3.80
N GLY A 119 -5.01 22.66 -2.78
CA GLY A 119 -4.83 24.10 -2.89
C GLY A 119 -3.38 24.62 -2.74
N GLN A 120 -2.43 23.80 -2.27
CA GLN A 120 -1.02 24.23 -2.12
C GLN A 120 -0.17 23.97 -3.38
N ASN A 121 -0.61 23.06 -4.25
CA ASN A 121 0.06 22.76 -5.53
C ASN A 121 -0.55 23.51 -6.73
N GLN A 122 -1.28 24.61 -6.50
CA GLN A 122 -1.53 25.56 -7.58
C GLN A 122 -0.25 26.39 -7.76
N PRO A 123 0.39 26.39 -8.94
CA PRO A 123 1.50 27.30 -9.20
C PRO A 123 1.00 28.71 -8.90
N ALA A 124 1.79 29.48 -8.13
CA ALA A 124 1.49 30.87 -7.85
C ALA A 124 1.04 31.51 -9.17
N GLY A 125 -0.19 32.05 -9.20
CA GLY A 125 -0.77 32.60 -10.41
C GLY A 125 0.27 33.49 -11.07
N VAL A 126 0.61 33.20 -12.33
CA VAL A 126 1.59 33.99 -13.08
C VAL A 126 1.14 35.44 -12.98
N ALA A 127 1.87 36.24 -12.20
CA ALA A 127 1.63 37.67 -12.12
C ALA A 127 1.85 38.20 -13.53
N ASP A 128 0.76 38.63 -14.19
CA ASP A 128 0.80 39.23 -15.51
C ASP A 128 1.70 40.48 -15.43
N PRO A 129 2.89 40.48 -16.06
CA PRO A 129 3.84 41.58 -15.96
C PRO A 129 3.32 42.88 -16.60
N ASN A 130 2.13 42.88 -17.20
CA ASN A 130 1.54 44.03 -17.90
C ASN A 130 0.27 44.61 -17.26
N ARG A 131 -0.13 44.18 -16.07
CA ARG A 131 -1.11 44.96 -15.28
C ARG A 131 -0.38 45.94 -14.37
N ARG A 132 -0.19 47.16 -14.89
CA ARG A 132 0.09 48.36 -14.09
C ARG A 132 -1.15 48.82 -13.34
#